data_AF-A0AAW2I357-F1
#
_entry.id   AF-A0AAW2I357-F1
#
_cell.length_a   1.000
_cell.length_b   1.000
_cell.length_c   1.000
_cell.angle_alpha   90.00
_cell.angle_beta   90.00
_cell.angle_gamma   90.00
#
_symmetry.space_group_name_H-M   'P 1'
#
loop_
_entity.id
_entity.type
_entity.pdbx_description
1 polymer ?
#
loop_
_entity_poly.entity_id
_entity_poly.type
_entity_poly.pdbx_seq_one_letter_code
_entity_poly.pdbx_strand_id
1 'polypeptide(L)'
;MSVWEDNEIRFDIPFSEMKLRSGEKLIDKLDSVEDTKGNGGDKGRLMVTNLRIIWYSLTTPRKLRGFPVEALYLLTKMNSNKYEFIFTNLIPGTTRLFTSVMGVHRAYSTSKMYRELKLRGRS
;
A
#
# COMPACT_ATOMS: atom_id res chain seq x y z
N MET A 1 -10.31 14.80 12.33
CA MET A 1 -10.22 13.34 12.11
C MET A 1 -8.77 12.99 11.85
N SER A 2 -8.22 12.05 12.62
CA SER A 2 -6.86 11.54 12.41
C SER A 2 -6.70 10.94 11.01
N VAL A 3 -5.57 11.17 10.35
CA VAL A 3 -5.18 10.57 9.07
C VAL A 3 -4.17 9.46 9.38
N TRP A 4 -4.59 8.22 9.19
CA TRP A 4 -3.75 7.05 9.50
C TRP A 4 -3.20 6.39 8.25
N GLU A 5 -3.86 6.60 7.11
CA GLU A 5 -3.64 5.90 5.85
C GLU A 5 -2.21 6.03 5.34
N ASP A 6 -1.54 7.16 5.62
CA ASP A 6 -0.16 7.46 5.23
C ASP A 6 0.85 7.35 6.39
N ASN A 7 0.40 7.03 7.61
CA ASN A 7 1.18 7.03 8.84
C ASN A 7 1.25 5.67 9.55
N GLU A 8 0.32 4.76 9.27
CA GLU A 8 0.20 3.46 9.93
C GLU A 8 0.26 2.29 8.95
N ILE A 9 0.86 1.18 9.38
CA ILE A 9 0.74 -0.12 8.71
C ILE A 9 -0.39 -0.89 9.37
N ARG A 10 -1.37 -1.36 8.58
CA ARG A 10 -2.48 -2.18 9.08
C ARG A 10 -2.66 -3.44 8.26
N PHE A 11 -3.02 -4.51 8.96
CA PHE A 11 -3.33 -5.82 8.40
C PHE A 11 -4.84 -6.06 8.50
N ASP A 12 -5.38 -6.90 7.61
CA ASP A 12 -6.78 -7.37 7.62
C ASP A 12 -7.82 -6.25 7.77
N ILE A 13 -7.59 -5.13 7.09
CA ILE A 13 -8.52 -3.99 7.11
C ILE A 13 -9.84 -4.37 6.44
N PRO A 14 -10.99 -3.88 6.95
CA PRO A 14 -12.28 -4.09 6.32
C PRO A 14 -12.35 -3.35 4.98
N PHE A 15 -13.13 -3.87 4.03
CA PHE A 15 -13.35 -3.23 2.73
C PHE A 15 -13.80 -1.77 2.80
N SER A 16 -14.51 -1.37 3.86
CA SER A 16 -14.88 0.03 4.10
C SER A 16 -13.67 0.96 4.25
N GLU A 17 -12.57 0.47 4.81
CA GLU A 17 -11.31 1.19 5.01
C GLU A 17 -10.36 1.11 3.81
N MET A 18 -10.62 0.17 2.88
CA MET A 18 -9.93 0.09 1.58
C MET A 18 -10.43 1.14 0.59
N LYS A 19 -11.61 1.73 0.83
CA LYS A 19 -12.14 2.80 -0.02
C LYS A 19 -11.20 4.01 0.02
N LEU A 20 -11.08 4.67 -1.13
CA LEU A 20 -10.30 5.89 -1.25
C LEU A 20 -10.91 6.97 -0.36
N ARG A 21 -10.07 7.59 0.47
CA ARG A 21 -10.45 8.76 1.24
C ARG A 21 -10.66 9.97 0.32
N SER A 22 -11.41 10.97 0.78
CA SER A 22 -11.43 12.30 0.14
C SER A 22 -10.00 12.85 -0.04
N GLY A 23 -9.63 13.16 -1.29
CA GLY A 23 -8.28 13.60 -1.67
C GLY A 23 -7.29 12.48 -1.99
N GLU A 24 -7.61 11.23 -1.66
CA GLU A 24 -6.87 10.05 -2.09
C GLU A 24 -7.27 9.69 -3.52
N LYS A 25 -6.28 9.42 -4.37
CA LYS A 25 -6.46 9.07 -5.78
C LYS A 25 -5.71 7.79 -6.10
N LEU A 26 -6.38 6.88 -6.80
CA LEU A 26 -5.73 5.70 -7.38
C LEU A 26 -4.78 6.17 -8.49
N ILE A 27 -3.50 5.81 -8.36
CA ILE A 27 -2.46 6.12 -9.35
C ILE A 27 -2.27 4.92 -10.27
N ASP A 28 -2.16 3.72 -9.68
CA ASP A 28 -1.99 2.51 -10.46
C ASP A 28 -2.67 1.31 -9.82
N LYS A 29 -2.96 0.31 -10.64
CA LYS A 29 -3.56 -0.96 -10.25
C LYS A 29 -2.89 -2.08 -11.03
N LEU A 30 -2.26 -2.99 -10.30
CA LEU A 30 -1.52 -4.11 -10.84
C LEU A 30 -2.16 -5.42 -10.39
N ASP A 31 -2.56 -6.20 -11.38
CA ASP A 31 -3.05 -7.57 -11.19
C ASP A 31 -1.89 -8.57 -11.16
N SER A 32 -2.16 -9.76 -10.62
CA SER A 32 -1.19 -10.86 -10.56
C SER A 32 0.08 -10.50 -9.79
N VAL A 33 -0.08 -9.77 -8.69
CA VAL A 33 1.02 -9.47 -7.75
C VAL A 33 0.90 -10.39 -6.55
N GLU A 34 1.95 -11.15 -6.29
CA GLU A 34 2.04 -12.07 -5.14
C GLU A 34 2.77 -11.41 -3.98
N ASP A 35 2.27 -11.60 -2.76
CA ASP A 35 3.04 -11.34 -1.53
C ASP A 35 3.81 -12.59 -1.14
N THR A 36 5.06 -12.70 -1.62
CA THR A 36 5.87 -13.91 -1.47
C THR A 36 6.40 -14.14 -0.06
N LYS A 37 6.27 -13.15 0.83
CA LYS A 37 6.75 -13.26 2.22
C LYS A 37 5.62 -13.58 3.21
N GLY A 38 4.43 -13.01 3.02
CA GLY A 38 3.30 -13.21 3.93
C GLY A 38 2.26 -14.21 3.44
N ASN A 39 2.07 -14.34 2.12
CA ASN A 39 1.02 -15.16 1.51
C ASN A 39 1.53 -15.86 0.24
N GLY A 40 2.68 -16.54 0.35
CA GLY A 40 3.30 -17.25 -0.78
C GLY A 40 2.32 -18.25 -1.42
N GLY A 41 2.21 -18.18 -2.75
CA GLY A 41 1.26 -18.95 -3.56
C GLY A 41 -0.09 -18.27 -3.82
N ASP A 42 -0.44 -17.21 -3.08
CA ASP A 42 -1.70 -16.47 -3.28
C ASP A 42 -1.49 -15.28 -4.22
N LYS A 43 -2.22 -15.29 -5.34
CA LYS A 43 -2.20 -14.19 -6.30
C LYS A 43 -3.11 -13.09 -5.82
N GLY A 44 -2.59 -11.89 -5.79
CA GLY A 44 -3.32 -10.71 -5.39
C GLY A 44 -3.29 -9.60 -6.43
N ARG A 45 -3.79 -8.46 -5.97
CA ARG A 45 -3.84 -7.21 -6.68
C ARG A 45 -3.22 -6.13 -5.80
N LEU A 46 -2.35 -5.34 -6.41
CA LEU A 46 -1.72 -4.20 -5.78
C LEU A 46 -2.32 -2.90 -6.35
N MET A 47 -2.92 -2.09 -5.49
CA MET A 47 -3.37 -0.74 -5.80
C MET A 47 -2.35 0.25 -5.23
N VAL A 48 -1.88 1.18 -6.04
CA VAL A 48 -0.97 2.25 -5.64
C VAL A 48 -1.78 3.54 -5.66
N THR A 49 -1.93 4.20 -4.51
CA THR A 49 -2.58 5.52 -4.39
C THR A 49 -1.54 6.59 -4.14
N ASN A 50 -1.96 7.86 -4.09
CA ASN A 50 -1.07 8.97 -3.72
C ASN A 50 -0.71 9.01 -2.22
N LEU A 51 -1.35 8.21 -1.36
CA LEU A 51 -1.11 8.19 0.09
C LEU A 51 -0.57 6.86 0.59
N ARG A 52 -1.05 5.75 0.04
CA ARG A 52 -0.70 4.40 0.46
C ARG A 52 -0.68 3.45 -0.73
N ILE A 53 -0.09 2.29 -0.52
CA ILE A 53 -0.34 1.13 -1.39
C ILE A 53 -1.46 0.33 -0.73
N ILE A 54 -2.09 -0.59 -1.44
CA ILE A 54 -3.05 -1.54 -0.88
C ILE A 54 -2.81 -2.84 -1.65
N TRP A 55 -2.49 -3.92 -0.96
CA TRP A 55 -2.51 -5.25 -1.57
C TRP A 55 -3.79 -5.96 -1.15
N TYR A 56 -4.21 -6.94 -1.93
CA TYR A 56 -5.23 -7.88 -1.50
C TYR A 56 -5.21 -9.16 -2.31
N SER A 57 -5.56 -10.29 -1.69
CA SER A 57 -5.64 -11.59 -2.36
C SER A 57 -6.85 -11.65 -3.30
N LEU A 58 -6.70 -12.24 -4.48
CA LEU A 58 -7.79 -12.49 -5.43
C LEU A 58 -8.31 -13.95 -5.34
N THR A 59 -7.53 -14.85 -4.75
CA THR A 59 -7.82 -16.29 -4.66
C THR A 59 -8.66 -16.66 -3.44
N THR A 60 -8.57 -15.88 -2.37
CA THR A 60 -9.17 -16.27 -1.08
C THR A 60 -9.87 -15.07 -0.42
N PRO A 61 -11.21 -14.91 -0.57
CA PRO A 61 -11.97 -14.26 0.46
C PRO A 61 -11.92 -15.21 1.66
N ARG A 62 -10.99 -15.00 2.61
CA ARG A 62 -10.85 -15.90 3.76
C ARG A 62 -12.24 -16.04 4.41
N LYS A 63 -12.75 -17.28 4.40
CA LYS A 63 -14.08 -17.74 4.85
C LYS A 63 -14.32 -17.57 6.36
N LEU A 64 -13.89 -16.46 6.96
CA LEU A 64 -14.13 -16.16 8.36
C LEU A 64 -14.95 -14.87 8.45
N ARG A 65 -16.27 -15.08 8.54
CA ARG A 65 -17.28 -14.14 9.07
C ARG A 65 -17.57 -12.86 8.25
N GLY A 66 -18.04 -13.01 7.02
CA GLY A 66 -19.01 -12.07 6.43
C GLY A 66 -18.52 -10.68 6.02
N PHE A 67 -17.21 -10.42 6.06
CA PHE A 67 -16.63 -9.17 5.57
C PHE A 67 -15.50 -9.49 4.57
N PRO A 68 -15.45 -8.85 3.38
CA PRO A 68 -14.27 -8.92 2.53
C PRO A 68 -13.15 -8.15 3.23
N VAL A 69 -12.16 -8.88 3.75
CA VAL A 69 -10.94 -8.35 4.36
C VAL A 69 -9.75 -8.76 3.51
N GLU A 70 -8.95 -7.78 3.13
CA GLU A 70 -8.02 -7.91 2.02
C GLU A 70 -6.90 -6.88 2.27
N ALA A 71 -5.70 -7.37 2.59
CA ALA A 71 -4.72 -6.65 3.43
C ALA A 71 -3.59 -5.93 2.67
N LEU A 72 -3.31 -4.69 3.07
CA LEU A 72 -2.18 -3.88 2.60
C LEU A 72 -0.84 -4.28 3.25
N TYR A 73 0.22 -4.35 2.44
CA TYR A 73 1.60 -4.51 2.90
C TYR A 73 2.54 -3.43 2.32
N LEU A 74 3.32 -2.73 3.14
CA LEU A 74 4.30 -1.71 2.71
C LEU A 74 5.45 -1.58 3.70
N LEU A 75 6.69 -1.55 3.19
CA LEU A 75 7.91 -1.43 3.98
C LEU A 75 8.01 -0.05 4.63
N THR A 76 7.74 0.05 5.93
CA THR A 76 8.15 1.20 6.73
C THR A 76 8.54 0.78 8.15
N LYS A 77 9.51 1.51 8.71
CA LYS A 77 9.82 1.48 10.14
C LYS A 77 8.69 2.20 10.86
N MET A 78 7.83 1.46 11.54
CA MET A 78 6.75 2.02 12.36
C MET A 78 7.08 1.74 13.83
N ASN A 79 7.15 2.78 14.66
CA ASN A 79 7.29 2.66 16.13
C ASN A 79 8.42 1.69 16.57
N SER A 80 9.61 1.84 15.98
CA SER A 80 10.82 1.00 16.20
C SER A 80 10.78 -0.41 15.65
N ASN A 81 9.62 -0.92 15.20
CA ASN A 81 9.51 -2.19 14.51
C ASN A 81 9.81 -2.03 13.02
N LYS A 82 10.60 -2.95 12.48
CA LYS A 82 10.89 -3.02 11.04
C LYS A 82 10.01 -4.09 10.43
N TYR A 83 9.17 -3.69 9.48
CA TYR A 83 8.40 -4.62 8.67
C TYR A 83 9.00 -4.69 7.28
N GLU A 84 9.09 -5.90 6.74
CA GLU A 84 9.58 -6.15 5.38
C GLU A 84 8.54 -6.95 4.61
N PHE A 85 8.29 -6.54 3.37
CA PHE A 85 7.30 -7.14 2.48
C PHE A 85 7.93 -7.34 1.10
N ILE A 86 7.59 -8.44 0.44
CA ILE A 86 8.14 -8.79 -0.87
C ILE A 86 6.98 -9.01 -1.81
N PHE A 87 6.84 -8.11 -2.79
CA PHE A 87 5.85 -8.23 -3.84
C PHE A 87 6.50 -8.67 -5.13
N THR A 88 6.00 -9.77 -5.68
CA THR A 88 6.47 -10.31 -6.94
C THR A 88 5.39 -10.13 -7.99
N ASN A 89 5.73 -9.39 -9.05
CA ASN A 89 4.86 -9.33 -10.22
C ASN A 89 4.99 -10.64 -11.00
N LEU A 90 3.89 -11.38 -11.12
CA LEU A 90 3.88 -12.67 -11.81
C LEU A 90 3.78 -12.53 -13.33
N ILE A 91 3.52 -11.31 -13.84
CA ILE A 91 3.54 -11.03 -15.26
C ILE A 91 5.00 -10.74 -15.66
N PRO A 92 5.65 -11.61 -16.46
CA PRO A 92 7.03 -11.39 -16.87
C PRO A 92 7.14 -10.21 -17.84
N GLY A 93 8.32 -9.60 -17.89
CA GLY A 93 8.65 -8.54 -18.87
C GLY A 93 8.09 -7.14 -18.56
N THR A 94 7.36 -6.97 -17.46
CA THR A 94 6.83 -5.66 -17.05
C THR A 94 7.50 -5.12 -15.79
N THR A 95 8.02 -3.89 -15.92
CA THR A 95 8.60 -3.11 -14.80
C THR A 95 7.58 -2.15 -14.17
N ARG A 96 6.29 -2.26 -14.56
CA ARG A 96 5.22 -1.35 -14.12
C ARG A 96 5.10 -1.28 -12.60
N LEU A 97 5.22 -2.43 -11.92
CA LEU A 97 5.17 -2.50 -10.46
C LEU A 97 6.21 -1.57 -9.83
N PHE A 98 7.47 -1.72 -10.25
CA PHE A 98 8.58 -0.94 -9.71
C PHE A 98 8.47 0.53 -10.08
N THR A 99 8.18 0.84 -11.35
CA THR A 99 8.07 2.22 -11.84
C THR A 99 6.97 3.01 -11.13
N SER A 100 5.78 2.42 -10.98
CA SER A 100 4.66 3.07 -10.29
C SER A 100 4.93 3.28 -8.80
N VAL A 101 5.33 2.23 -8.07
CA VAL A 101 5.59 2.32 -6.62
C VAL A 101 6.72 3.30 -6.31
N MET A 102 7.83 3.23 -7.04
CA MET A 102 8.97 4.13 -6.82
C MET A 102 8.67 5.57 -7.22
N GLY A 103 7.92 5.78 -8.30
CA GLY A 103 7.48 7.10 -8.74
C GLY A 103 6.63 7.79 -7.67
N VAL A 104 5.64 7.07 -7.14
CA VAL A 104 4.76 7.55 -6.07
C VAL A 104 5.53 7.81 -4.78
N HIS A 105 6.38 6.88 -4.35
CA HIS A 105 7.19 7.04 -3.14
C HIS A 105 8.07 8.30 -3.21
N ARG A 106 8.69 8.57 -4.37
CA ARG A 106 9.50 9.78 -4.59
C ARG A 106 8.63 11.04 -4.55
N ALA A 107 7.50 11.05 -5.23
CA ALA A 107 6.57 12.18 -5.24
C ALA A 107 6.02 12.47 -3.83
N TYR A 108 5.68 11.43 -3.08
CA TYR A 108 5.23 11.54 -1.69
C TYR A 108 6.34 12.10 -0.80
N SER A 109 7.56 11.55 -0.88
CA SER A 109 8.70 12.00 -0.05
C SER A 109 9.13 13.45 -0.30
N THR A 110 9.02 13.93 -1.54
CA THR A 110 9.40 15.30 -1.94
C THR A 110 8.32 16.34 -1.62
N SER A 111 7.08 15.92 -1.43
CA SER A 111 5.93 16.78 -1.13
C SER A 111 5.60 16.89 0.38
N LYS A 112 6.54 16.52 1.27
CA LYS A 112 6.31 16.55 2.73
C LYS A 112 5.84 17.91 3.27
N MET A 113 6.34 19.01 2.70
CA MET A 113 5.96 20.37 3.12
C MET A 113 4.47 20.68 2.98
N TYR A 114 3.73 19.94 2.13
CA TYR A 114 2.29 20.13 1.97
C TYR A 114 1.46 19.50 3.10
N ARG A 115 2.08 18.69 3.97
CA ARG A 115 1.37 17.92 5.00
C ARG A 115 2.06 17.83 6.36
N GLU A 116 3.32 18.24 6.45
CA GLU A 116 4.08 18.30 7.71
C GLU A 116 4.34 19.75 8.12
N LEU A 117 4.19 20.04 9.42
CA LEU A 117 4.59 21.32 10.00
C LEU A 117 6.12 21.34 10.16
N LYS A 118 6.80 22.27 9.48
CA LYS A 118 8.25 22.47 9.61
C LYS A 118 8.54 23.85 10.21
N LEU A 119 9.22 23.88 11.36
CA LEU A 119 9.73 25.12 11.95
C LEU A 119 11.19 25.31 11.50
N ARG A 120 11.51 26.51 10.96
CA ARG A 120 12.88 26.92 10.54
C ARG A 120 13.56 26.00 9.50
N GLY A 121 12.85 25.59 8.45
CA GLY A 121 13.45 24.84 7.36
C GLY A 121 14.21 25.71 6.37
N ARG A 122 15.46 25.37 6.03
CA ARG A 122 16.06 25.82 4.77
C ARG A 122 15.39 25.07 3.61
N SER A 123 15.09 25.84 2.56
CA SER A 123 14.47 25.45 1.28
C SER A 123 15.33 24.47 0.50
#